data_AF-A0A4Y2HVP9-F1
#
_entry.id   AF-A0A4Y2HVP9-F1
#
_cell.length_a   1.000
_cell.length_b   1.000
_cell.length_c   1.000
_cell.angle_alpha   90.00
_cell.angle_beta   90.00
_cell.angle_gamma   90.00
#
_symmetry.space_group_name_H-M   'P 1'
#
loop_
_entity.id
_entity.type
_entity.pdbx_description
1 polymer ?
#
loop_
_entity_poly.entity_id
_entity_poly.type
_entity_poly.pdbx_seq_one_letter_code
_entity_poly.pdbx_strand_id
1 'polypeptide(L)'
;MGRYQRKTDRQSWSQESMAGAIQEVLEGNMGYRRASKAYSVPQTTLERKVKEARQKKLSSEAAAVKMLGRYKTVFSEAQEKEFVQHLIHLEERLFGITLSDLRTLAFELAEKNNIPHVFNTEKRMAGKDWLYEFLKRHPKLAIRYPEETSIARAKGFNRVAINAFFDLLDSLYSKYKFLPNDIYNADETGILTVANKPPCSSRQKASWHFNISRMGSACYSRNMCQYSRKFSSTNVCISEKERKSPLDG
;
A
#
# COMPACT_ATOMS: atom_id res chain seq x y z
N MET A 1 1.54 2.28 21.00
CA MET A 1 0.33 3.12 21.16
C MET A 1 -0.72 2.30 21.90
N GLY A 2 -1.28 2.83 22.99
CA GLY A 2 -2.36 2.15 23.72
C GLY A 2 -3.58 1.98 22.82
N ARG A 3 -4.23 0.81 22.90
CA ARG A 3 -5.48 0.55 22.17
C ARG A 3 -6.57 1.40 22.83
N TYR A 4 -7.05 2.45 22.15
CA TYR A 4 -8.13 3.29 22.67
C TYR A 4 -9.34 2.42 23.01
N GLN A 5 -9.71 2.39 24.29
CA GLN A 5 -10.95 1.77 24.75
C GLN A 5 -12.05 2.83 24.74
N ARG A 6 -13.12 2.54 24.01
CA ARG A 6 -14.23 3.48 23.85
C ARG A 6 -15.05 3.51 25.12
N LYS A 7 -15.34 4.72 25.62
CA LYS A 7 -16.12 4.94 26.85
C LYS A 7 -17.65 4.86 26.66
N THR A 8 -18.14 4.74 25.42
CA THR A 8 -19.58 4.85 25.11
C THR A 8 -20.10 3.63 24.37
N ASP A 9 -21.26 3.13 24.80
CA ASP A 9 -21.93 1.95 24.21
C ASP A 9 -22.82 2.28 23.01
N ARG A 10 -22.68 3.47 22.39
CA ARG A 10 -23.51 3.85 21.23
C ARG A 10 -23.22 2.90 20.05
N GLN A 11 -24.28 2.45 19.37
CA GLN A 11 -24.26 1.46 18.28
C GLN A 11 -23.86 0.03 18.69
N SER A 12 -24.26 -0.40 19.88
CA SER A 12 -24.14 -1.79 20.34
C SER A 12 -24.98 -2.81 19.55
N TRP A 13 -25.93 -2.37 18.72
CA TRP A 13 -26.77 -3.20 17.86
C TRP A 13 -26.00 -3.80 16.66
N SER A 14 -26.41 -4.95 16.11
CA SER A 14 -25.78 -5.55 14.93
C SER A 14 -26.30 -4.93 13.62
N GLN A 15 -25.45 -4.85 12.60
CA GLN A 15 -25.84 -4.26 11.31
C GLN A 15 -26.94 -5.08 10.61
N GLU A 16 -26.88 -6.41 10.72
CA GLU A 16 -27.89 -7.33 10.19
C GLU A 16 -29.26 -7.11 10.85
N SER A 17 -29.33 -7.03 12.18
CA SER A 17 -30.60 -6.78 12.89
C SER A 17 -31.19 -5.42 12.56
N MET A 18 -30.35 -4.40 12.33
CA MET A 18 -30.81 -3.09 11.87
C MET A 18 -31.31 -3.13 10.42
N ALA A 19 -30.64 -3.85 9.52
CA ALA A 19 -31.07 -4.00 8.13
C ALA A 19 -32.42 -4.70 8.03
N GLY A 20 -32.61 -5.80 8.76
CA GLY A 20 -33.90 -6.51 8.83
C GLY A 20 -35.00 -5.61 9.41
N ALA A 21 -34.73 -4.89 10.51
CA ALA A 21 -35.69 -3.96 11.09
C ALA A 21 -36.09 -2.83 10.14
N ILE A 22 -35.16 -2.31 9.34
CA ILE A 22 -35.44 -1.28 8.33
C ILE A 22 -36.29 -1.85 7.21
N GLN A 23 -35.98 -3.05 6.73
CA GLN A 23 -36.72 -3.71 5.65
C GLN A 23 -38.19 -3.93 6.02
N GLU A 24 -38.47 -4.53 7.18
CA GLU A 24 -39.84 -4.78 7.67
C GLU A 24 -40.67 -3.49 7.82
N VAL A 25 -40.01 -2.38 8.18
CA VAL A 25 -40.66 -1.06 8.32
C VAL A 25 -40.85 -0.35 6.98
N LEU A 26 -39.98 -0.62 5.99
CA LEU A 26 -40.13 -0.11 4.63
C LEU A 26 -41.22 -0.86 3.87
N GLU A 27 -41.31 -2.18 4.05
CA GLU A 27 -42.35 -3.04 3.47
C GLU A 27 -43.73 -2.83 4.14
N GLY A 28 -43.76 -2.29 5.36
CA GLY A 28 -44.98 -1.97 6.09
C GLY A 28 -45.52 -3.11 6.95
N ASN A 29 -44.79 -4.23 7.05
CA ASN A 29 -45.15 -5.39 7.86
C ASN A 29 -45.16 -5.09 9.36
N MET A 30 -44.25 -4.21 9.83
CA MET A 30 -44.09 -3.87 11.24
C MET A 30 -43.96 -2.35 11.48
N GLY A 31 -44.60 -1.86 12.55
CA GLY A 31 -44.37 -0.50 13.05
C GLY A 31 -43.06 -0.37 13.85
N TYR A 32 -42.54 0.86 13.99
CA TYR A 32 -41.25 1.15 14.61
C TYR A 32 -41.02 0.49 15.98
N ARG A 33 -42.03 0.53 16.87
CA ARG A 33 -41.95 -0.08 18.20
C ARG A 33 -41.87 -1.61 18.15
N ARG A 34 -42.62 -2.24 17.24
CA ARG A 34 -42.66 -3.71 17.09
C ARG A 34 -41.34 -4.21 16.51
N ALA A 35 -40.84 -3.54 15.47
CA ALA A 35 -39.54 -3.82 14.86
C ALA A 35 -38.38 -3.61 15.86
N SER A 36 -38.40 -2.52 16.63
CA SER A 36 -37.40 -2.25 17.69
C SER A 36 -37.30 -3.39 18.71
N LYS A 37 -38.45 -3.92 19.17
CA LYS A 37 -38.48 -5.02 20.14
C LYS A 37 -38.09 -6.36 19.53
N ALA A 38 -38.51 -6.65 18.30
CA ALA A 38 -38.21 -7.90 17.61
C ALA A 38 -36.71 -8.04 17.28
N TYR A 39 -36.09 -6.96 16.82
CA TYR A 39 -34.68 -6.94 16.40
C TYR A 39 -33.72 -6.41 17.47
N SER A 40 -34.20 -6.11 18.68
CA SER A 40 -33.41 -5.53 19.78
C SER A 40 -32.60 -4.28 19.36
N VAL A 41 -33.21 -3.43 18.52
CA VAL A 41 -32.59 -2.18 18.04
C VAL A 41 -33.24 -0.96 18.69
N PRO A 42 -32.50 0.12 19.01
CA PRO A 42 -33.09 1.33 19.58
C PRO A 42 -34.07 2.00 18.62
N GLN A 43 -35.31 2.23 19.07
CA GLN A 43 -36.39 2.80 18.25
C GLN A 43 -36.00 4.13 17.58
N THR A 44 -35.42 5.07 18.34
CA THR A 44 -35.02 6.39 17.82
C THR A 44 -33.96 6.29 16.71
N THR A 45 -33.08 5.29 16.79
CA THR A 45 -32.08 5.04 15.75
C THR A 45 -32.72 4.45 14.51
N LEU A 46 -33.65 3.50 14.68
CA LEU A 46 -34.41 2.89 13.59
C LEU A 46 -35.22 3.94 12.82
N GLU A 47 -35.98 4.79 13.51
CA GLU A 47 -36.76 5.87 12.89
C GLU A 47 -35.88 6.82 12.06
N ARG A 48 -34.73 7.25 12.61
CA ARG A 48 -33.77 8.10 11.89
C ARG A 48 -33.26 7.42 10.63
N LYS A 49 -32.89 6.13 10.71
CA LYS A 49 -32.36 5.36 9.58
C LYS A 49 -33.41 5.09 8.50
N VAL A 50 -34.65 4.77 8.87
CA VAL A 50 -35.76 4.61 7.92
C VAL A 50 -36.07 5.92 7.21
N LYS A 51 -36.06 7.06 7.93
CA LYS A 51 -36.25 8.38 7.31
C LYS A 51 -35.13 8.69 6.32
N GLU A 52 -33.87 8.44 6.68
CA GLU A 52 -32.73 8.58 5.76
C GLU A 52 -32.85 7.64 4.55
N ALA A 53 -33.30 6.40 4.74
CA ALA A 53 -33.50 5.42 3.68
C ALA A 53 -34.57 5.86 2.67
N ARG A 54 -35.72 6.37 3.15
CA ARG A 54 -36.80 6.91 2.32
C ARG A 54 -36.34 8.13 1.51
N GLN A 55 -35.61 9.04 2.14
CA GLN A 55 -35.12 10.26 1.49
C GLN A 55 -34.09 9.97 0.40
N LYS A 56 -33.15 9.06 0.65
CA LYS A 56 -32.03 8.77 -0.25
C LYS A 56 -32.26 7.56 -1.16
N LYS A 57 -33.45 6.94 -1.09
CA LYS A 57 -33.79 5.68 -1.78
C LYS A 57 -32.71 4.61 -1.61
N LEU A 58 -32.20 4.46 -0.38
CA LEU A 58 -31.14 3.50 -0.04
C LEU A 58 -31.72 2.11 0.20
N SER A 59 -30.96 1.08 -0.16
CA SER A 59 -31.18 -0.31 0.29
C SER A 59 -31.15 -0.40 1.82
N SER A 60 -31.88 -1.36 2.39
CA SER A 60 -31.91 -1.67 3.83
C SER A 60 -30.51 -1.86 4.41
N GLU A 61 -29.63 -2.54 3.69
CA GLU A 61 -28.24 -2.79 4.09
C GLU A 61 -27.40 -1.51 4.11
N ALA A 62 -27.57 -0.66 3.10
CA ALA A 62 -26.86 0.61 2.99
C ALA A 62 -27.32 1.61 4.08
N ALA A 63 -28.60 1.57 4.44
CA ALA A 63 -29.14 2.35 5.54
C ALA A 63 -28.66 1.83 6.91
N ALA A 64 -28.46 0.52 7.07
CA ALA A 64 -28.00 -0.10 8.31
C ALA A 64 -26.54 0.19 8.68
N VAL A 65 -25.74 0.72 7.73
CA VAL A 65 -24.31 1.00 7.95
C VAL A 65 -24.08 1.85 9.21
N LYS A 66 -23.23 1.34 10.09
CA LYS A 66 -22.74 2.03 11.29
C LYS A 66 -21.80 3.14 10.89
N MET A 67 -22.28 4.38 10.97
CA MET A 67 -21.42 5.56 10.84
C MET A 67 -21.44 6.32 12.16
N LEU A 68 -20.26 6.51 12.76
CA LEU A 68 -20.07 7.31 13.96
C LEU A 68 -19.19 8.52 13.65
N GLY A 69 -19.63 9.69 14.12
CA GLY A 69 -18.83 10.91 14.09
C GLY A 69 -18.78 11.61 12.74
N ARG A 70 -18.04 12.72 12.72
CA ARG A 70 -17.88 13.62 11.57
C ARG A 70 -16.78 13.16 10.62
N TYR A 71 -15.77 12.48 11.13
CA TYR A 71 -14.56 12.14 10.39
C TYR A 71 -14.80 10.92 9.50
N LYS A 72 -14.50 11.09 8.21
CA LYS A 72 -14.57 10.05 7.19
C LYS A 72 -13.18 9.86 6.58
N THR A 73 -12.95 8.70 5.98
CA THR A 73 -11.76 8.51 5.14
C THR A 73 -11.80 9.49 3.98
N VAL A 74 -10.66 10.11 3.67
CA VAL A 74 -10.55 11.08 2.57
C VAL A 74 -10.73 10.38 1.22
N PHE A 75 -10.19 9.17 1.09
CA PHE A 75 -10.31 8.36 -0.11
C PHE A 75 -11.42 7.31 0.02
N SER A 76 -12.04 7.00 -1.12
CA SER A 76 -12.90 5.83 -1.27
C SER A 76 -12.06 4.55 -1.27
N GLU A 77 -12.70 3.40 -0.98
CA GLU A 77 -12.00 2.12 -0.96
C GLU A 77 -11.37 1.76 -2.32
N ALA A 78 -12.03 2.13 -3.43
CA ALA A 78 -11.51 1.92 -4.78
C ALA A 78 -10.24 2.76 -5.03
N GLN A 79 -10.26 4.04 -4.66
CA GLN A 79 -9.10 4.93 -4.79
C GLN A 79 -7.95 4.50 -3.89
N GLU A 80 -8.22 4.04 -2.66
CA GLU A 80 -7.17 3.49 -1.80
C GLU A 80 -6.51 2.26 -2.41
N LYS A 81 -7.28 1.37 -3.06
CA LYS A 81 -6.73 0.19 -3.74
C LYS A 81 -5.82 0.57 -4.90
N GLU A 82 -6.24 1.53 -5.73
CA GLU A 82 -5.41 2.06 -6.83
C GLU A 82 -4.11 2.69 -6.29
N PHE A 83 -4.22 3.47 -5.22
CA PHE A 83 -3.06 4.10 -4.59
C PHE A 83 -2.08 3.06 -4.03
N VAL A 84 -2.56 2.00 -3.37
CA VAL A 84 -1.73 0.89 -2.90
C VAL A 84 -1.07 0.16 -4.07
N GLN A 85 -1.80 -0.07 -5.17
CA GLN A 85 -1.24 -0.71 -6.36
C GLN A 85 -0.11 0.11 -6.97
N HIS A 86 -0.26 1.44 -7.00
CA HIS A 86 0.79 2.34 -7.44
C HIS A 86 2.04 2.28 -6.54
N LEU A 87 1.88 2.22 -5.22
CA LEU A 87 3.01 2.07 -4.29
C LEU A 87 3.78 0.75 -4.51
N ILE A 88 3.06 -0.35 -4.78
CA ILE A 88 3.68 -1.65 -5.08
C ILE A 88 4.46 -1.57 -6.40
N HIS A 89 3.91 -0.92 -7.43
CA HIS A 89 4.59 -0.75 -8.71
C HIS A 89 5.89 0.06 -8.60
N LEU A 90 5.92 1.05 -7.70
CA LEU A 90 7.14 1.81 -7.39
C LEU A 90 8.17 0.96 -6.66
N GLU A 91 7.74 0.11 -5.73
CA GLU A 91 8.62 -0.84 -5.05
C GLU A 91 9.23 -1.87 -6.01
N GLU A 92 8.45 -2.40 -6.96
CA GLU A 92 8.94 -3.35 -7.98
C GLU A 92 10.06 -2.76 -8.84
N ARG A 93 10.02 -1.44 -9.06
CA ARG A 93 11.07 -0.68 -9.77
C ARG A 93 12.18 -0.20 -8.84
N LEU A 94 12.18 -0.66 -7.59
CA LEU A 94 13.21 -0.42 -6.60
C LEU A 94 13.30 1.06 -6.18
N PHE A 95 12.21 1.81 -6.34
CA PHE A 95 12.08 3.15 -5.78
C PHE A 95 11.64 3.04 -4.32
N GLY A 96 12.54 3.43 -3.41
CA GLY A 96 12.21 3.57 -1.99
C GLY A 96 11.30 4.78 -1.77
N ILE A 97 10.13 4.56 -1.19
CA ILE A 97 9.19 5.65 -0.84
C ILE A 97 9.26 5.90 0.66
N THR A 98 9.60 7.12 1.04
CA THR A 98 9.61 7.52 2.44
C THR A 98 8.19 7.78 2.96
N LEU A 99 8.01 7.72 4.28
CA LEU A 99 6.72 8.08 4.91
C LEU A 99 6.31 9.54 4.66
N SER A 100 7.28 10.44 4.51
CA SER A 100 7.03 11.83 4.09
C SER A 100 6.47 11.86 2.67
N ASP A 101 7.11 11.16 1.75
CA ASP A 101 6.70 11.15 0.34
C ASP A 101 5.31 10.55 0.19
N LEU A 102 4.98 9.47 0.90
CA LEU A 102 3.63 8.91 0.87
C LEU A 102 2.59 9.95 1.32
N ARG A 103 2.90 10.74 2.35
CA ARG A 103 1.99 11.77 2.87
C ARG A 103 1.82 12.94 1.90
N THR A 104 2.88 13.29 1.17
CA THR A 104 2.84 14.29 0.10
C THR A 104 2.06 13.79 -1.10
N LEU A 105 2.31 12.55 -1.55
CA LEU A 105 1.58 11.90 -2.64
C LEU A 105 0.08 11.80 -2.36
N ALA A 106 -0.29 11.50 -1.12
CA ALA A 106 -1.69 11.50 -0.71
C ALA A 106 -2.33 12.89 -0.83
N PHE A 107 -1.62 13.95 -0.45
CA PHE A 107 -2.10 15.32 -0.62
C PHE A 107 -2.28 15.67 -2.10
N GLU A 108 -1.27 15.39 -2.93
CA GLU A 108 -1.32 15.64 -4.37
C GLU A 108 -2.44 14.87 -5.07
N LEU A 109 -2.66 13.60 -4.69
CA LEU A 109 -3.73 12.78 -5.25
C LEU A 109 -5.11 13.37 -4.94
N ALA A 110 -5.29 13.89 -3.74
CA ALA A 110 -6.56 14.49 -3.34
C ALA A 110 -6.81 15.85 -4.04
N GLU A 111 -5.79 16.70 -4.15
CA GLU A 111 -5.87 17.96 -4.91
C GLU A 111 -6.15 17.72 -6.40
N LYS A 112 -5.41 16.80 -7.05
CA LYS A 112 -5.62 16.47 -8.48
C LYS A 112 -7.01 15.92 -8.78
N ASN A 113 -7.57 15.14 -7.85
CA ASN A 113 -8.91 14.58 -7.98
C ASN A 113 -10.00 15.51 -7.41
N ASN A 114 -9.66 16.73 -6.98
CA ASN A 114 -10.55 17.71 -6.36
C ASN A 114 -11.39 17.13 -5.19
N ILE A 115 -10.76 16.27 -4.38
CA ILE A 115 -11.41 15.62 -3.24
C ILE A 115 -11.31 16.55 -2.02
N PRO A 116 -12.43 16.90 -1.38
CA PRO A 116 -12.40 17.74 -0.18
C PRO A 116 -11.68 16.99 0.95
N HIS A 117 -10.57 17.56 1.42
CA HIS A 117 -9.71 16.96 2.43
C HIS A 117 -9.42 17.89 3.61
N VAL A 118 -9.02 17.32 4.74
CA VAL A 118 -8.61 18.02 5.98
C VAL A 118 -7.07 18.07 6.10
N PHE A 119 -6.37 17.85 4.99
CA PHE A 119 -4.90 17.86 4.98
C PHE A 119 -4.35 19.28 5.14
N ASN A 120 -3.08 19.38 5.54
CA ASN A 120 -2.46 20.67 5.75
C ASN A 120 -2.02 21.26 4.40
N THR A 121 -2.66 22.36 3.99
CA THR A 121 -2.39 23.05 2.72
C THR A 121 -1.04 23.77 2.71
N GLU A 122 -0.59 24.33 3.84
CA GLU A 122 0.70 25.04 3.92
C GLU A 122 1.88 24.08 3.71
N LYS A 123 1.81 22.91 4.36
CA LYS A 123 2.85 21.88 4.27
C LYS A 123 2.67 20.97 3.07
N ARG A 124 1.51 21.02 2.39
CA ARG A 124 1.13 20.15 1.27
C ARG A 124 1.29 18.65 1.60
N MET A 125 0.87 18.26 2.79
CA MET A 125 1.07 16.91 3.32
C MET A 125 -0.13 16.42 4.14
N ALA A 126 -0.42 15.11 4.03
CA ALA A 126 -1.37 14.44 4.90
C ALA A 126 -0.87 14.36 6.35
N GLY A 127 -1.79 14.22 7.32
CA GLY A 127 -1.46 14.07 8.74
C GLY A 127 -0.77 12.73 9.08
N LYS A 128 -0.12 12.66 10.25
CA LYS A 128 0.47 11.38 10.74
C LYS A 128 -0.62 10.36 11.07
N ASP A 129 -1.74 10.80 11.64
CA ASP A 129 -2.84 9.91 11.99
C ASP A 129 -3.44 9.24 10.75
N TRP A 130 -3.59 10.01 9.67
CA TRP A 130 -4.03 9.47 8.38
C TRP A 130 -3.08 8.38 7.87
N LEU A 131 -1.76 8.59 7.95
CA LEU A 131 -0.76 7.58 7.56
C LEU A 131 -0.91 6.29 8.38
N TYR A 132 -1.01 6.40 9.72
CA TYR A 132 -1.12 5.21 10.57
C TYR A 132 -2.43 4.45 10.36
N GLU A 133 -3.54 5.16 10.17
CA GLU A 133 -4.82 4.54 9.82
C GLU A 133 -4.78 3.87 8.45
N PHE A 134 -4.16 4.51 7.45
CA PHE A 134 -3.98 3.96 6.11
C PHE A 134 -3.16 2.65 6.15
N LEU A 135 -2.04 2.63 6.85
CA LEU A 135 -1.22 1.42 7.01
C LEU A 135 -1.95 0.33 7.80
N LYS A 136 -2.77 0.69 8.79
CA LYS A 136 -3.59 -0.27 9.53
C LYS A 136 -4.66 -0.93 8.65
N ARG A 137 -5.23 -0.19 7.69
CA ARG A 137 -6.19 -0.73 6.70
C ARG A 137 -5.51 -1.64 5.68
N HIS A 138 -4.25 -1.37 5.34
CA HIS A 138 -3.50 -2.07 4.29
C HIS A 138 -2.27 -2.81 4.85
N PRO A 139 -2.46 -3.96 5.53
CA PRO A 139 -1.34 -4.73 6.11
C PRO A 139 -0.40 -5.34 5.06
N LYS A 140 -0.75 -5.25 3.78
CA LYS A 140 0.13 -5.64 2.66
C LYS A 140 1.37 -4.74 2.58
N LEU A 141 1.26 -3.49 3.04
CA LEU A 141 2.34 -2.51 3.09
C LEU A 141 3.00 -2.59 4.47
N ALA A 142 4.28 -2.93 4.48
CA ALA A 142 5.10 -2.98 5.68
C ALA A 142 6.14 -1.85 5.65
N ILE A 143 6.35 -1.25 6.81
CA ILE A 143 7.43 -0.29 7.03
C ILE A 143 8.72 -1.10 7.21
N ARG A 144 9.74 -0.83 6.39
CA ARG A 144 11.06 -1.46 6.49
C ARG A 144 12.16 -0.41 6.65
N TYR A 145 13.22 -0.82 7.35
CA TYR A 145 14.47 -0.08 7.36
C TYR A 145 15.23 -0.36 6.06
N PRO A 146 15.74 0.66 5.37
CA PRO A 146 16.64 0.44 4.26
C PRO A 146 17.90 -0.26 4.76
N GLU A 147 18.32 -1.31 4.05
CA GLU A 147 19.64 -1.90 4.28
C GLU A 147 20.70 -0.96 3.71
N GLU A 148 21.76 -0.71 4.48
CA GLU A 148 22.87 0.12 4.03
C GLU A 148 23.62 -0.60 2.90
N THR A 149 23.30 -0.24 1.67
CA THR A 149 24.12 -0.63 0.52
C THR A 149 25.38 0.23 0.51
N SER A 150 26.55 -0.39 0.64
CA SER A 150 27.82 0.34 0.53
C SER A 150 27.91 1.06 -0.82
N ILE A 151 28.51 2.25 -0.82
CA ILE A 151 28.71 3.05 -2.04
C ILE A 151 29.46 2.25 -3.11
N ALA A 152 30.38 1.36 -2.71
CA ALA A 152 31.10 0.46 -3.62
C ALA A 152 30.14 -0.49 -4.35
N ARG A 153 29.15 -1.08 -3.66
CA ARG A 153 28.13 -1.94 -4.29
C ARG A 153 27.24 -1.14 -5.23
N ALA A 154 26.80 0.05 -4.83
CA ALA A 154 25.99 0.92 -5.68
C ALA A 154 26.75 1.34 -6.96
N LYS A 155 28.04 1.65 -6.85
CA LYS A 155 28.91 1.97 -8.00
C LYS A 155 29.21 0.75 -8.88
N GLY A 156 29.30 -0.45 -8.30
CA GLY A 156 29.46 -1.70 -9.03
C GLY A 156 28.21 -2.15 -9.81
N PHE A 157 27.04 -1.59 -9.49
CA PHE A 157 25.76 -1.90 -10.14
C PHE A 157 25.59 -1.20 -11.50
N ASN A 158 26.58 -1.35 -12.39
CA ASN A 158 26.53 -0.84 -13.76
C ASN A 158 26.34 -2.00 -14.75
N ARG A 159 25.52 -1.81 -15.79
CA ARG A 159 25.28 -2.82 -16.84
C ARG A 159 26.58 -3.37 -17.42
N VAL A 160 27.56 -2.51 -17.69
CA VAL A 160 28.85 -2.94 -18.26
C VAL A 160 29.63 -3.83 -17.29
N ALA A 161 29.70 -3.45 -16.02
CA ALA A 161 30.39 -4.21 -14.98
C ALA A 161 29.71 -5.55 -14.70
N ILE A 162 28.37 -5.55 -14.66
CA ILE A 162 27.55 -6.74 -14.46
C ILE A 162 27.72 -7.72 -15.63
N ASN A 163 27.65 -7.22 -16.87
CA ASN A 163 27.83 -8.06 -18.04
C ASN A 163 29.23 -8.69 -18.07
N ALA A 164 30.29 -7.90 -17.85
CA ALA A 164 31.66 -8.40 -17.82
C ALA A 164 31.86 -9.50 -16.76
N PHE A 165 31.21 -9.37 -15.59
CA PHE A 165 31.23 -10.41 -14.56
C PHE A 165 30.54 -11.70 -15.00
N PHE A 166 29.33 -11.61 -15.58
CA PHE A 166 28.60 -12.79 -16.03
C PHE A 166 29.24 -13.46 -17.25
N ASP A 167 29.81 -12.68 -18.17
CA ASP A 167 30.57 -13.20 -19.31
C ASP A 167 31.78 -14.03 -18.84
N LEU A 168 32.50 -13.52 -17.83
CA LEU A 168 33.60 -14.26 -17.19
C LEU A 168 33.09 -15.54 -16.51
N LEU A 169 31.99 -15.44 -15.75
CA LEU A 169 31.40 -16.57 -15.04
C LEU A 169 30.97 -17.67 -16.01
N ASP A 170 30.28 -17.31 -17.10
CA ASP A 170 29.81 -18.23 -18.13
C ASP A 170 30.99 -18.91 -18.84
N SER A 171 32.08 -18.18 -19.09
CA SER A 171 33.31 -18.75 -19.66
C SER A 171 33.94 -19.82 -18.75
N LEU A 172 33.97 -19.59 -17.43
CA LEU A 172 34.52 -20.51 -16.45
C LEU A 172 33.61 -21.74 -16.26
N TYR A 173 32.30 -21.53 -16.21
CA TYR A 173 31.32 -22.62 -16.14
C TYR A 173 31.39 -23.53 -17.36
N SER A 174 31.53 -22.96 -18.56
CA SER A 174 31.66 -23.74 -19.80
C SER A 174 32.91 -24.60 -19.81
N LYS A 175 34.02 -24.08 -19.26
CA LYS A 175 35.32 -24.76 -19.22
C LYS A 175 35.41 -25.87 -18.16
N TYR A 176 34.96 -25.59 -16.94
CA TYR A 176 35.20 -26.47 -15.78
C TYR A 176 33.96 -27.24 -15.31
N LYS A 177 32.75 -26.81 -15.71
CA LYS A 177 31.46 -27.46 -15.38
C LYS A 177 31.31 -27.81 -13.89
N PHE A 178 31.45 -26.80 -13.03
CA PHE A 178 31.34 -26.96 -11.58
C PHE A 178 29.99 -27.59 -11.19
N LEU A 179 30.01 -28.56 -10.27
CA LEU A 179 28.80 -29.04 -9.62
C LEU A 179 28.37 -28.03 -8.54
N PRO A 180 27.08 -27.98 -8.19
CA PRO A 180 26.60 -27.07 -7.14
C PRO A 180 27.33 -27.21 -5.80
N ASN A 181 27.86 -28.39 -5.49
CA ASN A 181 28.60 -28.67 -4.25
C ASN A 181 30.02 -28.08 -4.23
N ASP A 182 30.54 -27.64 -5.37
CA ASP A 182 31.92 -27.14 -5.51
C ASP A 182 32.01 -25.61 -5.50
N ILE A 183 30.87 -24.93 -5.28
CA ILE A 183 30.78 -23.47 -5.31
C ILE A 183 30.72 -22.95 -3.88
N TYR A 184 31.80 -22.31 -3.45
CA TYR A 184 31.92 -21.72 -2.12
C TYR A 184 31.84 -20.21 -2.22
N ASN A 185 31.02 -19.59 -1.38
CA ASN A 185 31.08 -18.14 -1.19
C ASN A 185 32.22 -17.82 -0.22
N ALA A 186 33.13 -16.94 -0.63
CA ALA A 186 34.21 -16.45 0.22
C ALA A 186 34.09 -14.93 0.33
N ASP A 187 33.67 -14.45 1.51
CA ASP A 187 33.61 -13.03 1.83
C ASP A 187 34.45 -12.70 3.07
N GLU A 188 35.19 -11.60 3.00
CA GLU A 188 35.99 -11.13 4.13
C GLU A 188 35.07 -10.58 5.23
N THR A 189 35.08 -11.24 6.39
CA THR A 189 34.45 -10.73 7.60
C THR A 189 35.49 -9.94 8.40
N GLY A 190 35.39 -8.61 8.40
CA GLY A 190 36.25 -7.76 9.22
C GLY A 190 35.94 -7.92 10.70
N ILE A 191 36.67 -8.79 11.40
CA ILE A 191 36.60 -8.91 12.85
C ILE A 191 37.38 -7.73 13.46
N LEU A 192 36.67 -6.69 13.89
CA LEU A 192 37.26 -5.57 14.60
C LEU A 192 37.56 -5.98 16.05
N THR A 193 38.83 -5.95 16.45
CA THR A 193 39.28 -6.28 17.82
C THR A 193 38.99 -5.18 18.85
N VAL A 194 38.57 -3.99 18.38
CA VAL A 194 38.22 -2.85 19.24
C VAL A 194 36.70 -2.67 19.22
N ALA A 195 36.08 -2.67 20.40
CA ALA A 195 34.65 -2.45 20.54
C ALA A 195 34.29 -1.01 20.14
N ASN A 196 33.83 -0.82 18.91
CA ASN A 196 33.07 0.37 18.55
C ASN A 196 31.68 0.26 19.20
N LYS A 197 31.58 0.53 20.50
CA LYS A 197 30.39 1.17 21.03
C LYS A 197 30.57 2.66 20.77
N PRO A 198 30.04 3.24 19.67
CA PRO A 198 29.79 4.65 19.72
C PRO A 198 28.82 4.89 20.89
N PRO A 199 29.02 5.91 21.74
CA PRO A 199 27.93 6.35 22.60
C PRO A 199 26.71 6.60 21.70
N CYS A 200 25.53 6.31 22.23
CA CYS A 200 24.22 6.44 21.58
C CYS A 200 23.94 7.81 20.91
N SER A 201 24.87 8.77 20.93
CA SER A 201 24.72 10.16 20.49
C SER A 201 25.21 10.46 19.06
N SER A 202 25.86 9.53 18.36
CA SER A 202 26.34 9.77 16.97
C SER A 202 25.82 8.77 15.93
N ARG A 203 24.63 8.19 16.13
CA ARG A 203 23.76 8.05 14.97
C ARG A 203 23.50 9.46 14.50
N GLN A 204 24.30 9.95 13.54
CA GLN A 204 23.90 11.05 12.67
C GLN A 204 22.42 10.81 12.42
N LYS A 205 21.58 11.82 12.68
CA LYS A 205 20.15 11.77 12.50
C LYS A 205 19.88 11.34 11.05
N ALA A 206 19.95 10.04 10.78
CA ALA A 206 19.31 9.40 9.67
C ALA A 206 17.87 9.67 10.01
N SER A 207 17.36 10.76 9.41
CA SER A 207 15.94 10.99 9.26
C SER A 207 15.33 9.61 9.06
N TRP A 208 14.35 9.28 9.88
CA TRP A 208 13.75 7.97 9.98
C TRP A 208 13.10 7.62 8.62
N HIS A 209 13.93 7.27 7.65
CA HIS A 209 13.58 6.99 6.27
C HIS A 209 13.18 5.53 6.27
N PHE A 210 11.94 5.32 6.69
CA PHE A 210 11.31 4.04 6.49
C PHE A 210 10.79 3.99 5.06
N ASN A 211 11.16 2.92 4.36
CA ASN A 211 10.59 2.61 3.07
C ASN A 211 9.37 1.73 3.26
N ILE A 212 8.38 1.94 2.39
CA ILE A 212 7.23 1.06 2.30
C ILE A 212 7.58 -0.09 1.36
N SER A 213 7.38 -1.31 1.84
CA SER A 213 7.64 -2.52 1.07
C SER A 213 6.55 -3.55 1.32
N ARG A 214 6.28 -4.40 0.34
CA ARG A 214 5.31 -5.47 0.42
C ARG A 214 5.74 -6.49 1.48
N MET A 215 4.78 -6.95 2.27
CA MET A 215 5.00 -7.99 3.27
C MET A 215 5.39 -9.31 2.56
N GLY A 216 6.51 -9.90 2.96
CA GLY A 216 7.01 -11.16 2.38
C GLY A 216 7.96 -11.02 1.17
N SER A 217 8.23 -9.81 0.67
CA SER A 217 9.33 -9.60 -0.29
C SER A 217 10.65 -9.98 0.40
N ALA A 218 11.20 -11.14 0.06
CA ALA A 218 12.53 -11.56 0.50
C ALA A 218 13.56 -10.53 -0.01
N CYS A 219 14.65 -10.37 0.76
CA CYS A 219 15.77 -9.51 0.44
C CYS A 219 16.17 -9.57 -1.04
N TYR A 220 16.74 -8.45 -1.47
CA TYR A 220 17.30 -8.11 -2.77
C TYR A 220 18.30 -9.14 -3.37
N SER A 221 18.55 -10.27 -2.70
CA SER A 221 19.40 -11.37 -3.17
C SER A 221 18.66 -12.43 -4.00
N ARG A 222 17.34 -12.64 -3.85
CA ARG A 222 16.63 -13.72 -4.60
C ARG A 222 16.01 -13.31 -5.93
N ASN A 223 15.63 -12.04 -6.10
CA ASN A 223 14.99 -11.57 -7.35
C ASN A 223 15.98 -11.14 -8.44
N MET A 224 17.29 -11.08 -8.15
CA MET A 224 18.34 -10.76 -9.13
C MET A 224 18.42 -11.78 -10.28
N CYS A 225 17.96 -13.02 -10.09
CA CYS A 225 18.01 -14.06 -11.12
C CYS A 225 16.82 -14.03 -12.11
N GLN A 226 15.74 -13.29 -11.81
CA GLN A 226 14.57 -13.23 -12.71
C GLN A 226 14.66 -12.08 -13.73
N TYR A 227 15.46 -11.05 -13.47
CA TYR A 227 15.56 -9.90 -14.37
C TYR A 227 16.41 -10.19 -15.62
N SER A 228 17.32 -11.17 -15.59
CA SER A 228 18.12 -11.57 -16.76
C SER A 228 17.36 -12.49 -17.74
N ARG A 229 16.42 -13.32 -17.27
CA ARG A 229 15.69 -14.27 -18.14
C ARG A 229 14.54 -13.66 -18.93
N LYS A 230 14.02 -12.48 -18.56
CA LYS A 230 12.89 -11.86 -19.30
C LYS A 230 13.33 -11.04 -20.52
N PHE A 231 14.62 -10.78 -20.70
CA PHE A 231 15.12 -10.00 -21.83
C PHE A 231 15.44 -10.84 -23.08
N SER A 232 15.27 -12.17 -23.04
CA SER A 232 15.63 -13.06 -24.15
C SER A 232 14.44 -13.70 -24.90
N SER A 233 13.18 -13.32 -24.62
CA SER A 233 12.03 -13.95 -25.30
C SER A 233 10.81 -13.06 -25.39
N THR A 234 10.84 -12.06 -26.28
CA THR A 234 9.66 -11.60 -27.03
C THR A 234 10.12 -10.86 -28.27
N ASN A 235 10.39 -11.63 -29.34
CA ASN A 235 10.16 -11.13 -30.69
C ASN A 235 8.65 -10.98 -30.84
N VAL A 236 8.15 -9.76 -30.86
CA VAL A 236 6.84 -9.44 -31.41
C VAL A 236 7.06 -8.42 -32.49
N CYS A 237 7.18 -8.92 -33.72
CA CYS A 237 7.02 -8.14 -34.93
C CYS A 237 5.64 -7.48 -34.89
N ILE A 238 5.59 -6.15 -34.89
CA ILE A 238 4.38 -5.41 -35.26
C ILE A 238 4.70 -4.73 -36.58
N SER A 239 4.02 -5.24 -37.61
CA SER A 239 3.99 -4.75 -38.98
C SER A 239 3.66 -3.26 -39.05
N GLU A 240 4.52 -2.51 -39.74
CA GLU A 240 4.25 -1.16 -40.22
C GLU A 240 3.09 -1.21 -41.22
N LYS A 241 1.96 -0.59 -40.86
CA LYS A 241 0.80 -0.45 -41.73
C LYS A 241 0.87 0.94 -42.35
N GLU A 242 1.18 0.97 -43.65
CA GLU A 242 1.09 2.15 -44.51
C GLU A 242 -0.23 2.90 -44.31
N ARG A 243 -0.15 4.22 -44.19
CA ARG A 243 -1.28 5.12 -44.49
C ARG A 243 -0.83 6.14 -45.53
N LYS A 244 -1.21 5.87 -46.77
CA LYS A 244 -1.34 6.85 -47.85
C LYS A 244 -2.54 7.76 -47.61
N SER A 245 -2.43 8.98 -48.18
CA SER A 245 -3.46 9.84 -48.79
C SER A 245 -3.67 11.21 -48.11
N PRO A 246 -4.11 12.28 -48.82
CA PRO A 246 -4.12 12.52 -50.27
C PRO A 246 -3.54 13.89 -50.70
N LEU A 247 -3.49 14.05 -52.02
CA LEU A 247 -3.24 15.24 -52.83
C LEU A 247 -3.88 16.54 -52.31
N ASP A 248 -3.13 17.64 -52.38
CA ASP A 248 -3.55 18.92 -52.98
C ASP A 248 -2.34 19.90 -53.00
N GLY A 249 -2.09 20.50 -54.18
CA GLY A 249 -1.03 21.49 -54.42
C GLY A 249 -0.24 21.25 -55.70
#